data_AF-A0A847V6D9-F1
#
_entry.id   AF-A0A847V6D9-F1
#
_cell.length_a   1.000
_cell.length_b   1.000
_cell.length_c   1.000
_cell.angle_alpha   90.00
_cell.angle_beta   90.00
_cell.angle_gamma   90.00
#
_symmetry.space_group_name_H-M   'P 1'
#
loop_
_entity.id
_entity.type
_entity.pdbx_description
1 polymer ?
#
loop_
_entity_poly.entity_id
_entity_poly.type
_entity_poly.pdbx_seq_one_letter_code
_entity_poly.pdbx_strand_id
1 'polypeptide(L)'
;MTLALAEAAAEALVRVEVARRELFLAPLRSRMARVAGVHFDNQKTVLERKLRERGAHLNESVCREGLGDAVAGLMITIFDEFAVDTADAMREILMMAMEGAIKHRLLDFGYAMSFSLRNPAAQRYLKTYCLNEIKKIDATTLKIMKGIVYQGLYEGASYTEIAARMVSRYAAFGTPVPQHHLRNRAELIATYETATAYEAAGREVADTIAKKGIPIEKSSITVGDDRVDAECLAKEAQKWIPLDQPFTTHLQKDNVEHQRSPFHIACRCTTIYRVATKRAREMLARSPNPAPVEFYAIIK
;
A
#
# COMPACT_ATOMS: atom_id res chain seq x y z
N MET A 1 -35.53 11.59 28.96
CA MET A 1 -34.89 12.66 28.16
C MET A 1 -33.58 12.22 27.49
N THR A 2 -32.95 11.12 27.92
CA THR A 2 -31.64 10.64 27.40
C THR A 2 -31.72 9.81 26.12
N LEU A 3 -32.80 9.06 25.90
CA LEU A 3 -32.95 8.20 24.70
C LEU A 3 -33.20 9.03 23.42
N ALA A 4 -34.13 9.99 23.47
CA ALA A 4 -34.44 10.88 22.35
C ALA A 4 -33.24 11.75 21.92
N LEU A 5 -32.39 12.13 22.89
CA LEU A 5 -31.15 12.85 22.62
C LEU A 5 -30.10 11.96 21.93
N ALA A 6 -30.03 10.67 22.29
CA ALA A 6 -29.15 9.71 21.64
C ALA A 6 -29.60 9.37 20.21
N GLU A 7 -30.90 9.21 19.99
CA GLU A 7 -31.48 9.00 18.66
C GLU A 7 -31.27 10.20 17.74
N ALA A 8 -31.52 11.42 18.25
CA ALA A 8 -31.27 12.65 17.51
C ALA A 8 -29.77 12.83 17.15
N ALA A 9 -28.86 12.46 18.06
CA ALA A 9 -27.42 12.48 17.80
C ALA A 9 -27.00 11.44 16.74
N ALA A 10 -27.58 10.24 16.78
CA ALA A 10 -27.33 9.19 15.79
C ALA A 10 -27.82 9.62 14.39
N GLU A 11 -29.02 10.19 14.29
CA GLU A 11 -29.53 10.72 13.03
C GLU A 11 -28.67 11.87 12.49
N ALA A 12 -28.23 12.78 13.36
CA ALA A 12 -27.35 13.88 12.97
C ALA A 12 -26.01 13.36 12.42
N LEU A 13 -25.42 12.35 13.06
CA LEU A 13 -24.19 11.70 12.59
C LEU A 13 -24.38 11.06 11.21
N VAL A 14 -25.47 10.33 10.99
CA VAL A 14 -25.79 9.74 9.68
C VAL A 14 -25.94 10.81 8.61
N ARG A 15 -26.60 11.93 8.91
CA ARG A 15 -26.76 13.05 7.94
C ARG A 15 -25.43 13.72 7.60
N VAL A 16 -24.57 13.92 8.60
CA VAL A 16 -23.21 14.46 8.38
C VAL A 16 -22.38 13.52 7.52
N GLU A 17 -22.50 12.22 7.73
CA GLU A 17 -21.77 11.20 6.97
C GLU A 17 -22.20 11.15 5.50
N VAL A 18 -23.52 11.19 5.26
CA VAL A 18 -24.08 11.30 3.91
C VAL A 18 -23.62 12.59 3.22
N ALA A 19 -23.65 13.73 3.94
CA ALA A 19 -23.21 15.01 3.40
C ALA A 19 -21.72 15.02 3.03
N ARG A 20 -20.84 14.44 3.87
CA ARG A 20 -19.40 14.31 3.59
C ARG A 20 -19.13 13.42 2.38
N ARG A 21 -19.83 12.28 2.29
CA ARG A 21 -19.74 11.37 1.13
C ARG A 21 -20.14 12.09 -0.15
N GLU A 22 -21.22 12.86 -0.14
CA GLU A 22 -21.68 13.59 -1.32
C GLU A 22 -20.74 14.75 -1.70
N LEU A 23 -20.19 15.48 -0.72
CA LEU A 23 -19.13 16.49 -0.96
C LEU A 23 -17.90 15.90 -1.65
N PHE A 24 -17.52 14.67 -1.30
CA PHE A 24 -16.41 13.97 -1.93
C PHE A 24 -16.73 13.40 -3.31
N LEU A 25 -17.90 12.77 -3.47
CA LEU A 25 -18.28 12.09 -4.72
C LEU A 25 -18.72 13.06 -5.82
N ALA A 26 -19.32 14.21 -5.48
CA ALA A 26 -19.80 15.20 -6.44
C ALA A 26 -18.73 15.65 -7.47
N PRO A 27 -17.51 16.09 -7.07
CA PRO A 27 -16.49 16.49 -8.03
C PRO A 27 -16.00 15.32 -8.89
N LEU A 28 -15.97 14.09 -8.36
CA LEU A 28 -15.60 12.89 -9.12
C LEU A 28 -16.66 12.52 -10.16
N ARG A 29 -17.95 12.60 -9.81
CA ARG A 29 -19.06 12.41 -10.75
C ARG A 29 -19.00 13.44 -11.88
N SER A 30 -18.79 14.71 -11.55
CA SER A 30 -18.64 15.79 -12.54
C SER A 30 -17.45 15.57 -13.47
N ARG A 31 -16.31 15.10 -12.94
CA ARG A 31 -15.13 14.76 -13.73
C ARG A 31 -15.40 13.55 -14.63
N MET A 32 -16.06 12.51 -14.12
CA MET A 32 -16.43 11.32 -14.90
C MET A 32 -17.39 11.65 -16.04
N ALA A 33 -18.41 12.49 -15.77
CA ALA A 33 -19.32 12.97 -16.80
C ALA A 33 -18.60 13.76 -17.88
N ARG A 34 -17.62 14.61 -17.51
CA ARG A 34 -16.80 15.36 -18.47
C ARG A 34 -15.95 14.45 -19.34
N VAL A 35 -15.24 13.49 -18.73
CA VAL A 35 -14.41 12.53 -19.47
C VAL A 35 -15.26 11.69 -20.42
N ALA A 36 -16.38 11.14 -19.94
CA ALA A 36 -17.32 10.41 -20.79
C ALA A 36 -17.83 11.29 -21.95
N GLY A 37 -18.19 12.55 -21.69
CA GLY A 37 -18.62 13.50 -22.72
C GLY A 37 -17.58 13.71 -23.81
N VAL A 38 -16.31 13.96 -23.46
CA VAL A 38 -15.22 14.10 -24.43
C VAL A 38 -15.04 12.85 -25.28
N HIS A 39 -15.13 11.66 -24.68
CA HIS A 39 -15.04 10.41 -25.45
C HIS A 39 -16.23 10.21 -26.38
N PHE A 40 -17.45 10.52 -25.95
CA PHE A 40 -18.63 10.45 -26.81
C PHE A 40 -18.56 11.44 -27.99
N ASP A 41 -18.07 12.66 -27.78
CA ASP A 41 -17.89 13.65 -28.85
C ASP A 41 -16.83 13.18 -29.87
N ASN A 42 -15.74 12.56 -29.39
CA ASN A 42 -14.72 11.96 -30.26
C ASN A 42 -15.27 10.77 -31.06
N GLN A 43 -16.00 9.86 -30.40
CA GLN A 43 -16.66 8.73 -31.06
C GLN A 43 -17.65 9.21 -32.12
N LYS A 44 -18.45 10.24 -31.82
CA LYS A 44 -19.37 10.86 -32.76
C LYS A 44 -18.62 11.41 -33.97
N THR A 45 -17.54 12.15 -33.76
CA THR A 45 -16.74 12.73 -34.86
C THR A 45 -16.19 11.64 -35.79
N VAL A 46 -15.66 10.56 -35.22
CA VAL A 46 -15.15 9.42 -36.00
C VAL A 46 -16.28 8.67 -36.70
N LEU A 47 -17.42 8.47 -36.03
CA LEU A 47 -18.60 7.85 -36.60
C LEU A 47 -19.11 8.63 -37.81
N GLU A 48 -19.29 9.94 -37.69
CA GLU A 48 -19.73 10.81 -38.78
C GLU A 48 -18.75 10.81 -39.96
N ARG A 49 -17.44 10.77 -39.70
CA ARG A 49 -16.42 10.63 -40.75
C ARG A 49 -16.54 9.28 -41.46
N LYS A 50 -16.54 8.17 -40.72
CA LYS A 50 -16.60 6.82 -41.31
C LYS A 50 -17.94 6.55 -42.01
N LEU A 51 -19.04 7.11 -41.52
CA LEU A 51 -20.34 7.08 -42.20
C LEU A 51 -20.34 7.87 -43.51
N ARG A 52 -19.65 9.02 -43.57
CA ARG A 52 -19.49 9.77 -44.83
C ARG A 52 -18.64 9.00 -45.83
N GLU A 53 -17.53 8.42 -45.39
CA GLU A 53 -16.64 7.59 -46.22
C GLU A 53 -17.37 6.35 -46.76
N ARG A 54 -18.10 5.61 -45.91
CA ARG A 54 -18.93 4.48 -46.36
C ARG A 54 -20.15 4.90 -47.15
N GLY A 55 -20.77 6.03 -46.80
CA GLY A 55 -21.95 6.59 -47.45
C GLY A 55 -21.71 6.92 -48.92
N ALA A 56 -20.50 7.35 -49.27
CA ALA A 56 -20.06 7.51 -50.66
C ALA A 56 -20.03 6.20 -51.47
N HIS A 57 -20.11 5.05 -50.79
CA HIS A 57 -20.09 3.70 -51.36
C HIS A 57 -21.35 2.88 -51.06
N LEU A 58 -22.38 3.49 -50.44
CA LEU A 58 -23.67 2.83 -50.20
C LEU A 58 -24.46 2.78 -51.52
N ASN A 59 -24.58 1.59 -52.08
CA ASN A 59 -25.43 1.29 -53.24
C ASN A 59 -26.68 0.49 -52.80
N GLU A 60 -27.62 0.32 -53.73
CA GLU A 60 -28.95 -0.26 -53.47
C GLU A 60 -28.89 -1.70 -52.90
N SER A 61 -27.80 -2.45 -53.16
CA SER A 61 -27.60 -3.80 -52.60
C SER A 61 -27.26 -3.79 -51.11
N VAL A 62 -26.43 -2.85 -50.64
CA VAL A 62 -26.09 -2.71 -49.20
C VAL A 62 -27.31 -2.30 -48.37
N CYS A 63 -28.21 -1.50 -48.95
CA CYS A 63 -29.48 -1.14 -48.31
C CYS A 63 -30.47 -2.31 -48.22
N ARG A 64 -30.40 -3.30 -49.15
CA ARG A 64 -31.26 -4.50 -49.11
C ARG A 64 -30.73 -5.61 -48.20
N GLU A 65 -29.41 -5.76 -48.07
CA GLU A 65 -28.81 -6.94 -47.44
C GLU A 65 -28.49 -6.80 -45.94
N GLY A 66 -28.50 -5.59 -45.36
CA GLY A 66 -28.33 -5.45 -43.92
C GLY A 66 -27.68 -4.16 -43.47
N LEU A 67 -28.36 -3.02 -43.70
CA LEU A 67 -27.89 -1.72 -43.22
C LEU A 67 -27.66 -1.72 -41.69
N GLY A 68 -28.50 -2.45 -40.94
CA GLY A 68 -28.36 -2.64 -39.51
C GLY A 68 -27.03 -3.29 -39.11
N ASP A 69 -26.63 -4.37 -39.81
CA ASP A 69 -25.39 -5.09 -39.53
C ASP A 69 -24.15 -4.29 -39.93
N ALA A 70 -24.23 -3.56 -41.04
CA ALA A 70 -23.16 -2.66 -41.48
C ALA A 70 -22.91 -1.51 -40.48
N VAL A 71 -23.97 -0.94 -39.92
CA VAL A 71 -23.91 0.10 -38.88
C VAL A 71 -23.44 -0.50 -37.55
N ALA A 72 -23.94 -1.68 -37.16
CA ALA A 72 -23.52 -2.38 -35.95
C ALA A 72 -22.02 -2.72 -35.97
N GLY A 73 -21.51 -3.26 -37.08
CA GLY A 73 -20.08 -3.53 -37.24
C GLY A 73 -19.21 -2.27 -37.20
N LEU A 74 -19.72 -1.15 -37.72
CA LEU A 74 -19.03 0.14 -37.63
C LEU A 74 -18.96 0.64 -36.19
N MET A 75 -20.07 0.53 -35.45
CA MET A 75 -20.16 0.88 -34.04
C MET A 75 -19.19 0.02 -33.21
N ILE A 76 -19.15 -1.30 -33.41
CA ILE A 76 -18.22 -2.21 -32.71
C ILE A 76 -16.76 -1.78 -32.96
N THR A 77 -16.40 -1.50 -34.21
CA THR A 77 -15.03 -1.08 -34.56
C THR A 77 -14.65 0.23 -33.86
N ILE A 78 -15.58 1.19 -33.78
CA ILE A 78 -15.35 2.47 -33.09
C ILE A 78 -15.28 2.25 -31.58
N PHE A 79 -16.13 1.39 -31.01
CA PHE A 79 -16.04 1.05 -29.60
C PHE A 79 -14.69 0.42 -29.27
N ASP A 80 -14.21 -0.54 -30.07
CA ASP A 80 -12.90 -1.18 -29.87
C ASP A 80 -11.74 -0.18 -30.02
N GLU A 81 -11.81 0.73 -31.00
CA GLU A 81 -10.80 1.77 -31.25
C GLU A 81 -10.64 2.72 -30.05
N PHE A 82 -11.75 3.00 -29.33
CA PHE A 82 -11.76 3.90 -28.19
C PHE A 82 -11.84 3.21 -26.82
N ALA A 83 -11.97 1.87 -26.79
CA ALA A 83 -12.19 1.10 -25.57
C ALA A 83 -11.04 1.26 -24.57
N VAL A 84 -9.80 1.26 -25.06
CA VAL A 84 -8.60 1.36 -24.22
C VAL A 84 -8.52 2.74 -23.55
N ASP A 85 -8.64 3.81 -24.33
CA ASP A 85 -8.54 5.18 -23.81
C ASP A 85 -9.68 5.51 -22.85
N THR A 86 -10.90 5.07 -23.19
CA THR A 86 -12.08 5.25 -22.33
C THR A 86 -11.92 4.48 -21.02
N ALA A 87 -11.44 3.23 -21.09
CA ALA A 87 -11.22 2.40 -19.91
C ALA A 87 -10.08 2.95 -19.03
N ASP A 88 -9.02 3.49 -19.62
CA ASP A 88 -7.89 4.06 -18.89
C ASP A 88 -8.29 5.36 -18.16
N ALA A 89 -9.05 6.24 -18.82
CA ALA A 89 -9.56 7.46 -18.19
C ALA A 89 -10.59 7.17 -17.08
N MET A 90 -11.48 6.19 -17.27
CA MET A 90 -12.39 5.71 -16.23
C MET A 90 -11.64 5.06 -15.05
N ARG A 91 -10.55 4.32 -15.33
CA ARG A 91 -9.73 3.68 -14.30
C ARG A 91 -9.04 4.71 -13.41
N GLU A 92 -8.52 5.80 -13.96
CA GLU A 92 -7.90 6.88 -13.17
C GLU A 92 -8.91 7.47 -12.16
N ILE A 93 -10.14 7.73 -12.62
CA ILE A 93 -11.22 8.27 -11.79
C ILE A 93 -11.67 7.26 -10.75
N LEU A 94 -11.78 5.97 -11.10
CA LEU A 94 -12.07 4.89 -10.16
C LEU A 94 -10.97 4.75 -9.10
N MET A 95 -9.70 4.88 -9.48
CA MET A 95 -8.58 4.86 -8.53
C MET A 95 -8.63 6.05 -7.57
N MET A 96 -8.90 7.26 -8.06
CA MET A 96 -9.12 8.43 -7.19
C MET A 96 -10.34 8.26 -6.26
N ALA A 97 -11.43 7.69 -6.77
CA ALA A 97 -12.61 7.36 -5.97
C ALA A 97 -12.29 6.31 -4.92
N MET A 98 -11.49 5.29 -5.25
CA MET A 98 -11.03 4.26 -4.32
C MET A 98 -10.05 4.83 -3.28
N GLU A 99 -9.09 5.66 -3.66
CA GLU A 99 -8.17 6.32 -2.73
C GLU A 99 -8.91 7.21 -1.75
N GLY A 100 -9.87 8.01 -2.23
CA GLY A 100 -10.68 8.82 -1.34
C GLY A 100 -11.70 8.02 -0.55
N ALA A 101 -12.26 6.94 -1.09
CA ALA A 101 -13.08 6.00 -0.33
C ALA A 101 -12.25 5.25 0.74
N ILE A 102 -10.97 4.97 0.48
CA ILE A 102 -10.02 4.46 1.46
C ILE A 102 -9.76 5.53 2.52
N LYS A 103 -9.46 6.79 2.15
CA LYS A 103 -9.30 7.90 3.10
C LYS A 103 -10.55 8.13 3.96
N HIS A 104 -11.75 7.99 3.38
CA HIS A 104 -13.04 8.17 4.05
C HIS A 104 -13.40 6.96 4.92
N ARG A 105 -13.24 5.72 4.43
CA ARG A 105 -13.51 4.50 5.21
C ARG A 105 -12.46 4.21 6.27
N LEU A 106 -11.21 4.65 6.11
CA LEU A 106 -10.21 4.55 7.16
C LEU A 106 -10.69 5.29 8.42
N LEU A 107 -11.38 6.44 8.28
CA LEU A 107 -12.04 7.13 9.40
C LEU A 107 -13.16 6.27 10.03
N ASP A 108 -13.96 5.57 9.22
CA ASP A 108 -15.03 4.68 9.69
C ASP A 108 -14.51 3.44 10.43
N PHE A 109 -13.32 2.95 10.08
CA PHE A 109 -12.64 1.84 10.76
C PHE A 109 -11.86 2.29 12.01
N GLY A 110 -11.99 3.55 12.44
CA GLY A 110 -11.22 4.11 13.56
C GLY A 110 -9.74 4.39 13.22
N TYR A 111 -9.34 4.21 11.97
CA TYR A 111 -8.08 4.70 11.42
C TYR A 111 -8.29 6.11 10.91
N ALA A 112 -8.54 7.05 11.83
CA ALA A 112 -8.26 8.43 11.51
C ALA A 112 -6.79 8.49 11.07
N MET A 113 -6.52 9.04 9.88
CA MET A 113 -5.25 9.74 9.68
C MET A 113 -5.21 11.00 10.57
N SER A 114 -5.53 10.87 11.85
CA SER A 114 -4.63 11.47 12.82
C SER A 114 -3.27 10.85 12.52
N PHE A 115 -2.23 11.67 12.45
CA PHE A 115 -0.91 11.28 12.92
C PHE A 115 -1.04 10.83 14.40
N SER A 116 -1.76 9.74 14.64
CA SER A 116 -1.78 9.00 15.88
C SER A 116 -0.65 8.02 15.73
N LEU A 117 0.41 8.19 16.51
CA LEU A 117 1.48 7.21 16.64
C LEU A 117 0.97 5.81 17.07
N ARG A 118 -0.31 5.65 17.43
CA ARG A 118 -0.89 4.35 17.74
C ARG A 118 -1.23 3.59 16.47
N ASN A 119 -0.39 2.60 16.16
CA ASN A 119 -0.62 1.59 15.11
C ASN A 119 -0.94 0.22 15.76
N PRO A 120 -2.22 -0.22 15.78
CA PRO A 120 -2.62 -1.48 16.42
C PRO A 120 -1.93 -2.73 15.83
N ALA A 121 -1.64 -2.74 14.53
CA ALA A 121 -0.93 -3.84 13.88
C ALA A 121 0.53 -3.91 14.35
N ALA A 122 1.21 -2.77 14.45
CA ALA A 122 2.56 -2.69 15.00
C ALA A 122 2.60 -3.13 16.49
N GLN A 123 1.59 -2.76 17.27
CA GLN A 123 1.45 -3.23 18.67
C GLN A 123 1.26 -4.74 18.76
N ARG A 124 0.40 -5.33 17.92
CA ARG A 124 0.24 -6.80 17.84
C ARG A 124 1.56 -7.48 17.50
N TYR A 125 2.31 -6.93 16.55
CA TYR A 125 3.62 -7.46 16.17
C TYR A 125 4.58 -7.46 17.37
N LEU A 126 4.71 -6.33 18.08
CA LEU A 126 5.59 -6.24 19.24
C LEU A 126 5.18 -7.21 20.36
N LYS A 127 3.88 -7.40 20.59
CA LYS A 127 3.42 -8.35 21.61
C LYS A 127 3.94 -9.76 21.38
N THR A 128 4.08 -10.17 20.12
CA THR A 128 4.51 -11.52 19.74
C THR A 128 6.02 -11.64 19.53
N TYR A 129 6.64 -10.64 18.87
CA TYR A 129 8.00 -10.78 18.33
C TYR A 129 9.05 -9.86 18.97
N CYS A 130 8.65 -8.90 19.82
CA CYS A 130 9.58 -7.88 20.32
C CYS A 130 10.78 -8.50 21.07
N LEU A 131 11.99 -8.04 20.74
CA LEU A 131 13.28 -8.45 21.31
C LEU A 131 13.60 -9.96 21.20
N ASN A 132 12.96 -10.71 20.30
CA ASN A 132 13.26 -12.14 20.15
C ASN A 132 14.68 -12.42 19.64
N GLU A 133 15.27 -11.47 18.91
CA GLU A 133 16.60 -11.61 18.33
C GLU A 133 17.74 -11.28 19.30
N ILE A 134 17.42 -10.73 20.50
CA ILE A 134 18.46 -10.32 21.44
C ILE A 134 18.94 -11.51 22.27
N LYS A 135 20.15 -11.98 21.95
CA LYS A 135 20.85 -13.05 22.67
C LYS A 135 21.58 -12.50 23.90
N LYS A 136 21.81 -13.37 24.90
CA LYS A 136 22.61 -13.10 26.11
C LYS A 136 22.04 -12.00 27.02
N ILE A 137 20.72 -11.99 27.22
CA ILE A 137 20.04 -11.20 28.24
C ILE A 137 19.18 -12.16 29.06
N ASP A 138 19.13 -11.99 30.38
CA ASP A 138 18.27 -12.82 31.23
C ASP A 138 16.78 -12.55 30.96
N ALA A 139 15.94 -13.57 31.21
CA ALA A 139 14.52 -13.50 30.88
C ALA A 139 13.78 -12.35 31.60
N THR A 140 14.22 -11.96 32.79
CA THR A 140 13.59 -10.88 33.57
C THR A 140 13.89 -9.53 32.95
N THR A 141 15.15 -9.24 32.64
CA THR A 141 15.55 -8.02 31.94
C THR A 141 14.87 -7.93 30.58
N LEU A 142 14.83 -9.05 29.83
CA LEU A 142 14.16 -9.10 28.53
C LEU A 142 12.68 -8.76 28.64
N LYS A 143 11.96 -9.33 29.62
CA LYS A 143 10.53 -9.05 29.87
C LYS A 143 10.29 -7.57 30.17
N ILE A 144 11.13 -6.95 30.99
CA ILE A 144 11.03 -5.53 31.33
C ILE A 144 11.29 -4.66 30.09
N MET A 145 12.31 -4.96 29.30
CA MET A 145 12.61 -4.25 28.06
C MET A 145 11.48 -4.36 27.03
N LYS A 146 10.89 -5.55 26.85
CA LYS A 146 9.70 -5.73 26.00
C LYS A 146 8.56 -4.81 26.45
N GLY A 147 8.35 -4.72 27.77
CA GLY A 147 7.37 -3.81 28.37
C GLY A 147 7.62 -2.35 28.03
N ILE A 148 8.87 -1.88 28.14
CA ILE A 148 9.24 -0.49 27.80
C ILE A 148 8.98 -0.18 26.32
N VAL A 149 9.40 -1.06 25.40
CA VAL A 149 9.17 -0.86 23.96
C VAL A 149 7.68 -0.86 23.64
N TYR A 150 6.95 -1.85 24.14
CA TYR A 150 5.52 -1.98 23.90
C TYR A 150 4.75 -0.76 24.42
N GLN A 151 5.00 -0.36 25.67
CA GLN A 151 4.37 0.80 26.29
C GLN A 151 4.74 2.10 25.56
N GLY A 152 6.00 2.26 25.18
CA GLY A 152 6.45 3.40 24.40
C GLY A 152 5.71 3.53 23.06
N LEU A 153 5.59 2.43 22.30
CA LEU A 153 4.83 2.44 21.05
C LEU A 153 3.32 2.70 21.31
N TYR A 154 2.76 2.18 22.39
CA TYR A 154 1.37 2.42 22.77
C TYR A 154 1.08 3.89 23.12
N GLU A 155 2.03 4.54 23.77
CA GLU A 155 1.95 5.96 24.14
C GLU A 155 2.29 6.89 22.97
N GLY A 156 2.88 6.36 21.91
CA GLY A 156 3.40 7.16 20.80
C GLY A 156 4.67 7.91 21.16
N ALA A 157 5.51 7.32 22.01
CA ALA A 157 6.85 7.80 22.25
C ALA A 157 7.74 7.56 21.03
N SER A 158 8.64 8.50 20.78
CA SER A 158 9.75 8.35 19.83
C SER A 158 10.72 7.26 20.28
N TYR A 159 11.49 6.69 19.34
CA TYR A 159 12.51 5.68 19.67
C TYR A 159 13.59 6.24 20.62
N THR A 160 13.86 7.55 20.61
CA THR A 160 14.80 8.21 21.52
C THR A 160 14.25 8.25 22.95
N GLU A 161 12.96 8.53 23.13
CA GLU A 161 12.29 8.46 24.44
C GLU A 161 12.22 7.03 24.97
N ILE A 162 11.93 6.05 24.09
CA ILE A 162 11.97 4.63 24.44
C ILE A 162 13.37 4.23 24.91
N ALA A 163 14.41 4.62 24.18
CA ALA A 163 15.80 4.37 24.54
C ALA A 163 16.17 5.02 25.88
N ALA A 164 15.74 6.25 26.12
CA ALA A 164 15.97 6.94 27.40
C ALA A 164 15.37 6.16 28.57
N ARG A 165 14.13 5.65 28.43
CA ARG A 165 13.49 4.81 29.45
C ARG A 165 14.26 3.53 29.73
N MET A 166 14.82 2.89 28.68
CA MET A 166 15.67 1.70 28.85
C MET A 166 16.94 2.05 29.64
N VAL A 167 17.63 3.14 29.28
CA VAL A 167 18.85 3.57 29.98
C VAL A 167 18.56 3.95 31.43
N SER A 168 17.47 4.67 31.70
CA SER A 168 17.03 5.00 33.06
C SER A 168 16.77 3.75 33.90
N ARG A 169 16.27 2.68 33.29
CA ARG A 169 16.02 1.41 33.99
C ARG A 169 17.28 0.54 34.15
N TYR A 170 18.16 0.57 33.14
CA TYR A 170 19.39 -0.23 33.07
C TYR A 170 20.51 0.57 32.37
N ALA A 171 21.37 1.20 33.16
CA ALA A 171 22.44 2.07 32.65
C ALA A 171 23.39 1.38 31.66
N ALA A 172 23.58 0.05 31.77
CA ALA A 172 24.41 -0.74 30.86
C ALA A 172 23.93 -0.71 29.39
N PHE A 173 22.66 -0.37 29.11
CA PHE A 173 22.19 -0.16 27.74
C PHE A 173 22.59 1.20 27.17
N GLY A 174 23.14 2.09 27.99
CA GLY A 174 23.75 3.34 27.58
C GLY A 174 25.13 3.18 26.93
N THR A 175 25.66 1.95 26.83
CA THR A 175 26.96 1.70 26.17
C THR A 175 26.91 2.08 24.69
N PRO A 176 27.92 2.83 24.19
CA PRO A 176 28.03 3.19 22.77
C PRO A 176 28.04 1.98 21.84
N VAL A 177 27.52 2.18 20.63
CA VAL A 177 27.54 1.18 19.55
C VAL A 177 28.44 1.66 18.40
N PRO A 178 29.00 0.75 17.58
CA PRO A 178 29.88 1.14 16.47
C PRO A 178 29.20 1.98 15.39
N GLN A 179 27.88 1.92 15.28
CA GLN A 179 27.12 2.64 14.26
C GLN A 179 27.05 4.14 14.60
N HIS A 180 27.75 4.97 13.84
CA HIS A 180 27.90 6.40 14.10
C HIS A 180 26.59 7.21 14.15
N HIS A 181 25.50 6.71 13.58
CA HIS A 181 24.18 7.34 13.63
C HIS A 181 23.34 6.94 14.85
N LEU A 182 23.85 6.08 15.73
CA LEU A 182 23.16 5.61 16.94
C LEU A 182 24.07 5.82 18.15
N ARG A 183 23.55 6.41 19.22
CA ARG A 183 24.37 6.81 20.37
C ARG A 183 24.75 5.63 21.26
N ASN A 184 23.84 4.68 21.44
CA ASN A 184 24.01 3.57 22.37
C ASN A 184 23.14 2.36 22.02
N ARG A 185 23.34 1.27 22.78
CA ARG A 185 22.62 0.01 22.60
C ARG A 185 21.11 0.16 22.79
N ALA A 186 20.65 0.99 23.72
CA ALA A 186 19.23 1.25 23.91
C ALA A 186 18.59 1.87 22.65
N GLU A 187 19.26 2.84 22.03
CA GLU A 187 18.78 3.48 20.82
C GLU A 187 18.77 2.54 19.61
N LEU A 188 19.79 1.67 19.48
CA LEU A 188 19.83 0.62 18.47
C LEU A 188 18.62 -0.32 18.60
N ILE A 189 18.34 -0.80 19.82
CA ILE A 189 17.21 -1.69 20.09
C ILE A 189 15.89 -0.97 19.82
N ALA A 190 15.70 0.22 20.38
CA ALA A 190 14.45 0.97 20.23
C ALA A 190 14.16 1.28 18.76
N THR A 191 15.16 1.66 17.98
CA THR A 191 15.02 1.96 16.55
C THR A 191 14.67 0.69 15.77
N TYR A 192 15.41 -0.40 15.98
CA TYR A 192 15.18 -1.65 15.26
C TYR A 192 13.79 -2.24 15.51
N GLU A 193 13.38 -2.31 16.78
CA GLU A 193 12.10 -2.91 17.17
C GLU A 193 10.91 -2.09 16.68
N THR A 194 11.00 -0.75 16.80
CA THR A 194 9.93 0.13 16.31
C THR A 194 9.84 0.10 14.78
N ALA A 195 10.96 0.18 14.07
CA ALA A 195 10.99 0.06 12.61
C ALA A 195 10.41 -1.28 12.15
N THR A 196 10.85 -2.39 12.77
CA THR A 196 10.35 -3.73 12.43
C THR A 196 8.85 -3.86 12.66
N ALA A 197 8.31 -3.26 13.73
CA ALA A 197 6.88 -3.28 14.00
C ALA A 197 6.06 -2.49 12.96
N TYR A 198 6.53 -1.31 12.56
CA TYR A 198 5.86 -0.51 11.52
C TYR A 198 5.93 -1.17 10.14
N GLU A 199 7.06 -1.76 9.80
CA GLU A 199 7.24 -2.52 8.56
C GLU A 199 6.33 -3.75 8.50
N ALA A 200 6.15 -4.44 9.64
CA ALA A 200 5.21 -5.56 9.76
C ALA A 200 3.77 -5.11 9.52
N ALA A 201 3.38 -3.98 10.12
CA ALA A 201 2.06 -3.40 9.95
C ALA A 201 1.82 -2.99 8.48
N GLY A 202 2.80 -2.36 7.83
CA GLY A 202 2.70 -2.01 6.41
C GLY A 202 2.52 -3.25 5.52
N ARG A 203 3.25 -4.34 5.81
CA ARG A 203 3.10 -5.61 5.11
C ARG A 203 1.72 -6.23 5.31
N GLU A 204 1.17 -6.22 6.53
CA GLU A 204 -0.16 -6.75 6.83
C GLU A 204 -1.26 -6.05 6.00
N VAL A 205 -1.15 -4.73 5.83
CA VAL A 205 -2.06 -3.97 4.96
C VAL A 205 -1.92 -4.40 3.51
N ALA A 206 -0.70 -4.53 2.99
CA ALA A 206 -0.44 -4.98 1.64
C ALA A 206 -1.00 -6.39 1.37
N ASP A 207 -0.79 -7.33 2.30
CA ASP A 207 -1.32 -8.69 2.22
C ASP A 207 -2.85 -8.71 2.21
N THR A 208 -3.48 -7.84 3.01
CA THR A 208 -4.94 -7.71 3.06
C THR A 208 -5.52 -7.24 1.72
N ILE A 209 -4.82 -6.35 1.02
CA ILE A 209 -5.21 -5.88 -0.32
C ILE A 209 -4.96 -6.96 -1.36
N ALA A 210 -3.80 -7.63 -1.31
CA ALA A 210 -3.45 -8.72 -2.23
C ALA A 210 -4.42 -9.90 -2.15
N LYS A 211 -4.87 -10.28 -0.95
CA LYS A 211 -5.90 -11.32 -0.73
C LYS A 211 -7.23 -11.02 -1.42
N LYS A 212 -7.51 -9.76 -1.77
CA LYS A 212 -8.70 -9.35 -2.52
C LYS A 212 -8.49 -9.37 -4.03
N GLY A 213 -7.40 -9.96 -4.51
CA GLY A 213 -7.06 -10.06 -5.93
C GLY A 213 -6.49 -8.78 -6.53
N ILE A 214 -6.13 -7.79 -5.71
CA ILE A 214 -5.50 -6.56 -6.19
C ILE A 214 -3.97 -6.79 -6.16
N PRO A 215 -3.30 -6.84 -7.32
CA PRO A 215 -1.86 -7.08 -7.36
C PRO A 215 -1.10 -5.91 -6.74
N ILE A 216 -0.20 -6.22 -5.80
CA ILE A 216 0.63 -5.25 -5.09
C ILE A 216 2.11 -5.49 -5.44
N GLU A 217 2.84 -4.39 -5.59
CA GLU A 217 4.30 -4.38 -5.64
C GLU A 217 4.86 -3.69 -4.39
N LYS A 218 6.10 -4.03 -4.05
CA LYS A 218 6.87 -3.38 -3.00
C LYS A 218 8.20 -2.88 -3.54
N SER A 219 8.76 -1.85 -2.90
CA SER A 219 10.11 -1.35 -3.16
C SER A 219 10.76 -0.98 -1.83
N SER A 220 12.08 -1.08 -1.76
CA SER A 220 12.85 -0.47 -0.67
C SER A 220 13.24 0.95 -1.07
N ILE A 221 13.18 1.88 -0.13
CA ILE A 221 13.77 3.21 -0.26
C ILE A 221 14.79 3.44 0.86
N THR A 222 15.93 4.01 0.51
CA THR A 222 16.97 4.35 1.49
C THR A 222 16.78 5.79 1.97
N VAL A 223 17.52 6.17 3.01
CA VAL A 223 17.56 7.58 3.46
C VAL A 223 18.33 8.51 2.50
N GLY A 224 19.07 7.94 1.54
CA GLY A 224 19.79 8.70 0.52
C GLY A 224 21.03 9.46 1.00
N ASP A 225 21.55 9.17 2.19
CA ASP A 225 22.79 9.78 2.71
C ASP A 225 24.03 8.89 2.49
N ASP A 226 25.20 9.43 2.81
CA ASP A 226 26.51 8.79 2.68
C ASP A 226 26.73 7.62 3.67
N ARG A 227 25.79 7.41 4.59
CA ARG A 227 25.82 6.35 5.60
C ARG A 227 24.94 5.15 5.21
N VAL A 228 24.35 5.15 4.02
CA VAL A 228 23.66 3.99 3.47
C VAL A 228 24.69 2.97 2.99
N ASP A 229 24.63 1.74 3.50
CA ASP A 229 25.54 0.69 3.07
C ASP A 229 25.19 0.13 1.68
N ALA A 230 26.16 -0.57 1.09
CA ALA A 230 26.02 -1.18 -0.24
C ALA A 230 24.89 -2.22 -0.30
N GLU A 231 24.56 -2.87 0.82
CA GLU A 231 23.48 -3.86 0.88
C GLU A 231 22.11 -3.19 0.70
N CYS A 232 21.89 -2.07 1.39
CA CYS A 232 20.70 -1.25 1.27
C CYS A 232 20.55 -0.64 -0.13
N LEU A 233 21.64 -0.11 -0.69
CA LEU A 233 21.64 0.44 -2.05
C LEU A 233 21.30 -0.64 -3.10
N ALA A 234 21.84 -1.86 -2.94
CA ALA A 234 21.53 -2.97 -3.84
C ALA A 234 20.05 -3.40 -3.76
N LYS A 235 19.42 -3.29 -2.57
CA LYS A 235 17.99 -3.56 -2.40
C LYS A 235 17.09 -2.47 -2.97
N GLU A 236 17.47 -1.20 -2.85
CA GLU A 236 16.78 -0.09 -3.52
C GLU A 236 16.92 -0.15 -5.06
N ALA A 237 18.05 -0.68 -5.56
CA ALA A 237 18.28 -0.86 -6.99
C ALA A 237 17.33 -1.89 -7.64
N GLN A 238 16.73 -2.81 -6.88
CA GLN A 238 15.72 -3.76 -7.37
C GLN A 238 14.41 -3.09 -7.79
N LYS A 239 14.20 -1.81 -7.41
CA LYS A 239 12.99 -1.05 -7.70
C LYS A 239 11.74 -1.78 -7.19
N TRP A 240 10.66 -1.73 -7.97
CA TRP A 240 9.40 -2.37 -7.65
C TRP A 240 9.45 -3.84 -8.01
N ILE A 241 9.25 -4.68 -6.99
CA ILE A 241 9.18 -6.13 -7.11
C ILE A 241 7.78 -6.61 -6.65
N PRO A 242 7.31 -7.78 -7.10
CA PRO A 242 6.12 -8.43 -6.58
C PRO A 242 6.11 -8.48 -5.05
N LEU A 243 4.93 -8.35 -4.44
CA LEU A 243 4.78 -8.36 -2.97
C LEU A 243 5.45 -9.56 -2.30
N ASP A 244 5.31 -10.75 -2.89
CA ASP A 244 5.83 -12.01 -2.32
C ASP A 244 7.27 -12.31 -2.73
N GLN A 245 7.80 -11.62 -3.75
CA GLN A 245 9.20 -11.75 -4.12
C GLN A 245 10.07 -11.17 -2.99
N PRO A 246 11.01 -11.93 -2.40
CA PRO A 246 11.93 -11.40 -1.40
C PRO A 246 12.92 -10.42 -2.04
N PHE A 247 13.39 -9.45 -1.26
CA PHE A 247 14.57 -8.66 -1.62
C PHE A 247 15.81 -9.55 -1.51
N THR A 248 16.59 -9.63 -2.59
CA THR A 248 17.78 -10.49 -2.67
C THR A 248 19.05 -9.67 -2.92
N THR A 249 20.21 -10.08 -2.39
CA THR A 249 21.50 -9.49 -2.77
C THR A 249 22.66 -10.43 -2.45
N HIS A 250 23.67 -10.44 -3.32
CA HIS A 250 24.91 -11.21 -3.12
C HIS A 250 25.79 -10.63 -2.01
N LEU A 251 25.49 -9.41 -1.54
CA LEU A 251 26.25 -8.73 -0.48
C LEU A 251 25.83 -9.16 0.93
N GLN A 252 24.82 -10.01 1.05
CA GLN A 252 24.39 -10.54 2.34
C GLN A 252 25.38 -11.55 2.90
N LYS A 253 25.83 -11.32 4.14
CA LYS A 253 26.70 -12.25 4.86
C LYS A 253 26.05 -13.61 5.13
N ASP A 254 24.72 -13.67 5.22
CA ASP A 254 24.00 -14.85 5.68
C ASP A 254 23.02 -15.44 4.63
N ASN A 255 23.00 -14.92 3.39
CA ASN A 255 22.03 -15.30 2.34
C ASN A 255 20.56 -15.29 2.80
N VAL A 256 20.22 -14.44 3.78
CA VAL A 256 18.86 -14.37 4.33
C VAL A 256 17.97 -13.51 3.44
N GLU A 257 16.99 -14.13 2.82
CA GLU A 257 15.95 -13.43 2.07
C GLU A 257 15.10 -12.54 2.99
N HIS A 258 14.92 -11.27 2.63
CA HIS A 258 14.06 -10.37 3.39
C HIS A 258 12.78 -10.03 2.64
N GLN A 259 11.66 -10.17 3.32
CA GLN A 259 10.37 -9.77 2.78
C GLN A 259 10.11 -8.26 2.90
N ARG A 260 10.85 -7.56 3.78
CA ARG A 260 10.71 -6.14 4.11
C ARG A 260 11.94 -5.65 4.89
N SER A 261 12.13 -4.34 4.96
CA SER A 261 13.02 -3.67 5.91
C SER A 261 12.57 -3.89 7.37
N PRO A 262 13.43 -3.62 8.37
CA PRO A 262 14.88 -3.38 8.25
C PRO A 262 15.65 -4.65 7.83
N PHE A 263 16.67 -4.52 6.98
CA PHE A 263 17.47 -5.66 6.49
C PHE A 263 18.60 -6.07 7.44
N HIS A 264 19.00 -5.16 8.33
CA HIS A 264 20.00 -5.38 9.36
C HIS A 264 19.69 -4.49 10.57
N ILE A 265 20.35 -4.74 11.70
CA ILE A 265 19.96 -4.20 13.02
C ILE A 265 20.04 -2.66 13.08
N ALA A 266 20.84 -2.03 12.22
CA ALA A 266 20.99 -0.57 12.16
C ALA A 266 20.42 0.06 10.88
N CYS A 267 19.60 -0.69 10.13
CA CYS A 267 19.02 -0.24 8.88
C CYS A 267 18.06 0.93 9.11
N ARG A 268 18.13 1.92 8.20
CA ARG A 268 17.24 3.10 8.20
C ARG A 268 16.30 3.12 6.98
N CYS A 269 16.29 2.04 6.21
CA CYS A 269 15.46 1.91 5.02
C CYS A 269 14.03 1.56 5.40
N THR A 270 13.10 1.84 4.49
CA THR A 270 11.69 1.47 4.66
C THR A 270 11.16 0.80 3.40
N THR A 271 10.20 -0.11 3.58
CA THR A 271 9.49 -0.75 2.47
C THR A 271 8.25 0.06 2.15
N ILE A 272 8.14 0.48 0.89
CA ILE A 272 6.94 1.11 0.35
C ILE A 272 6.16 0.14 -0.52
N TYR A 273 4.84 0.30 -0.55
CA TYR A 273 3.92 -0.58 -1.26
C TYR A 273 3.06 0.23 -2.23
N ARG A 274 2.70 -0.36 -3.37
CA ARG A 274 1.75 0.24 -4.32
C ARG A 274 0.94 -0.81 -5.05
N VAL A 275 -0.20 -0.40 -5.61
CA VAL A 275 -0.91 -1.22 -6.59
C VAL A 275 -0.06 -1.37 -7.85
N ALA A 276 0.10 -2.61 -8.33
CA ALA A 276 0.89 -2.92 -9.51
C ALA A 276 0.36 -2.16 -10.74
N THR A 277 1.28 -1.57 -11.50
CA THR A 277 0.98 -0.90 -12.77
C THR A 277 0.56 -1.89 -13.86
N LYS A 278 -0.08 -1.44 -14.95
CA LYS A 278 -0.51 -2.30 -16.07
C LYS A 278 0.64 -3.17 -16.60
N ARG A 279 1.81 -2.56 -16.84
CA ARG A 279 3.04 -3.24 -17.28
C ARG A 279 3.51 -4.32 -16.29
N ALA A 280 3.44 -4.03 -14.99
CA ALA A 280 3.81 -4.99 -13.95
C ALA A 280 2.82 -6.16 -13.85
N ARG A 281 1.52 -5.91 -14.02
CA ARG A 281 0.50 -6.96 -14.05
C ARG A 281 0.69 -7.91 -15.21
N GLU A 282 1.06 -7.39 -16.38
CA GLU A 282 1.35 -8.18 -17.58
C GLU A 282 2.61 -9.05 -17.40
N MET A 283 3.63 -8.57 -16.66
CA MET A 283 4.81 -9.37 -16.31
C MET A 283 4.49 -10.44 -15.25
N LEU A 284 3.71 -10.11 -14.23
CA LEU A 284 3.26 -11.05 -13.19
C LEU A 284 2.40 -12.17 -13.78
N ALA A 285 1.50 -11.86 -14.72
CA ALA A 285 0.65 -12.85 -15.39
C ALA A 285 1.45 -13.84 -16.26
N ARG A 286 2.69 -13.51 -16.62
CA ARG A 286 3.60 -14.37 -17.40
C ARG A 286 4.54 -15.20 -16.52
N SER A 287 4.61 -14.92 -15.21
CA SER A 287 5.44 -15.69 -14.28
C SER A 287 4.63 -16.89 -13.76
N PRO A 288 5.09 -18.14 -13.94
CA PRO A 288 4.38 -19.29 -13.40
C PRO A 288 4.34 -19.17 -11.87
N ASN A 289 3.13 -19.21 -11.35
CA ASN A 289 2.76 -19.16 -9.94
C ASN A 289 3.68 -20.08 -9.10
N PRO A 290 4.49 -19.59 -8.12
CA PRO A 290 5.01 -20.49 -7.12
C PRO A 290 3.82 -20.91 -6.26
N ALA A 291 3.58 -22.22 -6.19
CA ALA A 291 2.59 -22.82 -5.32
C ALA A 291 2.65 -22.24 -3.90
N PRO A 292 1.54 -22.22 -3.14
CA PRO A 292 1.57 -21.81 -1.75
C PRO A 292 2.61 -22.65 -1.01
N VAL A 293 3.64 -21.99 -0.48
CA VAL A 293 4.66 -22.63 0.33
C VAL A 293 3.96 -23.07 1.62
N GLU A 294 3.67 -24.38 1.72
CA GLU A 294 3.32 -24.99 2.99
C GLU A 294 4.50 -24.75 3.94
N PHE A 295 4.26 -23.93 4.96
CA PHE A 295 5.20 -23.74 6.07
C PHE A 295 5.37 -25.10 6.78
N TYR A 296 6.42 -25.83 6.43
CA TYR A 296 6.91 -26.94 7.23
C TYR A 296 7.36 -26.41 8.58
N ALA A 297 6.65 -26.80 9.62
CA ALA A 297 7.15 -26.79 10.98
C ALA A 297 8.43 -27.64 11.04
N ILE A 298 9.57 -27.02 11.33
CA ILE A 298 10.74 -27.73 11.82
C ILE A 298 11.14 -27.10 13.15
N ILE A 299 10.59 -27.69 14.22
CA ILE A 299 11.19 -27.68 15.54
C ILE A 299 12.12 -28.88 15.58
N LYS A 300 13.43 -28.63 15.73
CA LYS A 300 14.36 -29.49 16.47
C LYS A 300 15.35 -28.60 17.21
#